data_AF-A0A538U2Q8-F1
#
_entry.id   AF-A0A538U2Q8-F1
#
_cell.length_a   1.000
_cell.length_b   1.000
_cell.length_c   1.000
_cell.angle_alpha   90.00
_cell.angle_beta   90.00
_cell.angle_gamma   90.00
#
_symmetry.space_group_name_H-M   'P 1'
#
loop_
_entity.id
_entity.type
_entity.pdbx_description
1 polymer ?
#
loop_
_entity_poly.entity_id
_entity_poly.type
_entity_poly.pdbx_seq_one_letter_code
_entity_poly.pdbx_strand_id
1 'polypeptide(L)'
;MHAITRARLKPGVTLDSLPAPQAPDARSGPAEALIRGRALVFWDPKAPGRKLDAIDTDQITPAADCVSESLDTLDERWKAGSFRYLMPDFRARVHRGETFLVAGDRFAIGSSREMSPAGLKGVAEEAGLELVVVCGNNMGDIFRRNAFNLGLHVVQSPEAVADAQDGDAFSFDPATRRLANETRGKTYEPVPLTPKEEEIRRGGGIFAVGRREFRRSVEATPVLRWPDADTARRLTTTEQIVWAHRVDPEAEVRPGATLRVYADLLPASDGTAPFAIHTFNQITGGR
;
A
#
# COMPACT_ATOMS: atom_id res chain seq x y z
N MET A 1 31.09 10.53 11.62
CA MET A 1 29.99 9.54 11.46
C MET A 1 28.74 10.20 12.02
N HIS A 2 27.69 10.38 11.21
CA HIS A 2 26.45 10.96 11.72
C HIS A 2 25.81 9.96 12.69
N ALA A 3 25.56 10.36 13.93
CA ALA A 3 24.84 9.55 14.89
C ALA A 3 23.34 9.82 14.72
N ILE A 4 22.51 8.77 14.71
CA ILE A 4 21.06 8.96 14.82
C ILE A 4 20.79 9.65 16.16
N THR A 5 20.04 10.74 16.12
CA THR A 5 19.63 11.48 17.32
C THR A 5 18.12 11.46 17.47
N ARG A 6 17.64 11.79 18.67
CA ARG A 6 16.21 11.93 18.94
C ARG A 6 15.58 12.95 17.97
N ALA A 7 14.31 12.69 17.62
CA ALA A 7 13.50 13.64 16.87
C ALA A 7 13.49 15.02 17.56
N ARG A 8 13.65 16.08 16.76
CA ARG A 8 13.58 17.47 17.25
C ARG A 8 12.17 18.00 17.00
N LEU A 9 11.59 18.60 18.03
CA LEU A 9 10.31 19.29 17.91
C LEU A 9 10.50 20.66 17.25
N LYS A 10 9.50 21.11 16.49
CA LYS A 10 9.46 22.48 15.96
C LYS A 10 9.41 23.49 17.13
N PRO A 11 9.90 24.73 16.93
CA PRO A 11 9.74 25.79 17.92
C PRO A 11 8.28 25.94 18.37
N GLY A 12 8.04 26.02 19.69
CA GLY A 12 6.71 26.14 20.27
C GLY A 12 5.92 24.83 20.45
N VAL A 13 6.44 23.69 19.97
CA VAL A 13 5.83 22.37 20.15
C VAL A 13 6.46 21.65 21.34
N THR A 14 5.62 21.13 22.24
CA THR A 14 6.03 20.30 23.39
C THR A 14 5.49 18.88 23.24
N LEU A 15 6.05 17.90 23.98
CA LEU A 15 5.52 16.52 23.97
C LEU A 15 4.06 16.46 24.40
N ASP A 16 3.65 17.31 25.34
CA ASP A 16 2.27 17.38 25.82
C ASP A 16 1.31 17.99 24.80
N SER A 17 1.83 18.79 23.87
CA SER A 17 1.05 19.33 22.75
C SER A 17 0.84 18.34 21.60
N LEU A 18 1.54 17.19 21.61
CA LEU A 18 1.38 16.17 20.59
C LEU A 18 0.04 15.44 20.75
N PRO A 19 -0.62 15.03 19.65
CA PRO A 19 -1.80 14.19 19.72
C PRO A 19 -1.56 12.95 20.59
N ALA A 20 -2.54 12.62 21.43
CA ALA A 20 -2.52 11.35 22.15
C ALA A 20 -2.52 10.19 21.14
N PRO A 21 -1.84 9.06 21.43
CA PRO A 21 -1.91 7.87 20.59
C PRO A 21 -3.37 7.49 20.35
N GLN A 22 -3.78 7.47 19.08
CA GLN A 22 -5.12 6.99 18.74
C GLN A 22 -5.16 5.49 19.02
N ALA A 23 -6.09 5.06 19.87
CA ALA A 23 -6.36 3.64 20.05
C ALA A 23 -6.72 3.04 18.68
N PRO A 24 -6.38 1.75 18.41
CA PRO A 24 -6.94 1.09 17.24
C PRO A 24 -8.45 1.29 17.29
N ASP A 25 -9.03 1.84 16.21
CA ASP A 25 -10.47 2.00 16.15
C ASP A 25 -11.07 0.63 16.43
N ALA A 26 -11.80 0.49 17.55
CA ALA A 26 -12.54 -0.71 17.91
C ALA A 26 -13.76 -0.92 17.00
N ARG A 27 -13.74 -0.29 15.81
CA ARG A 27 -14.54 -0.69 14.66
C ARG A 27 -13.76 -1.81 13.97
N SER A 28 -13.73 -3.01 14.54
CA SER A 28 -14.68 -4.02 14.05
C SER A 28 -16.07 -3.41 13.91
N GLY A 29 -16.29 -2.68 12.82
CA GLY A 29 -17.63 -2.33 12.40
C GLY A 29 -18.44 -3.62 12.18
N PRO A 30 -19.77 -3.53 12.05
CA PRO A 30 -20.57 -4.67 11.58
C PRO A 30 -19.89 -5.22 10.32
N ALA A 31 -19.90 -6.55 10.13
CA ALA A 31 -19.26 -7.23 9.00
C ALA A 31 -19.19 -6.31 7.77
N GLU A 32 -17.98 -5.86 7.40
CA GLU A 32 -17.80 -4.94 6.27
C GLU A 32 -18.62 -5.48 5.11
N ALA A 33 -19.50 -4.65 4.58
CA ALA A 33 -20.40 -5.09 3.52
C ALA A 33 -19.57 -5.65 2.37
N LEU A 34 -20.02 -6.75 1.78
CA LEU A 34 -19.35 -7.31 0.61
C LEU A 34 -19.24 -6.24 -0.47
N ILE A 35 -18.01 -5.99 -0.91
CA ILE A 35 -17.72 -5.09 -2.02
C ILE A 35 -18.17 -5.81 -3.28
N ARG A 36 -18.98 -5.13 -4.11
CA ARG A 36 -19.53 -5.69 -5.34
C ARG A 36 -19.26 -4.77 -6.52
N GLY A 37 -19.10 -5.38 -7.68
CA GLY A 37 -18.83 -4.65 -8.91
C GLY A 37 -18.68 -5.59 -10.10
N ARG A 38 -18.38 -5.00 -11.25
CA ARG A 38 -18.08 -5.75 -12.47
C ARG A 38 -16.58 -5.77 -12.75
N ALA A 39 -16.13 -6.86 -13.35
CA ALA A 39 -14.76 -7.02 -13.81
C ALA A 39 -14.45 -6.03 -14.95
N LEU A 40 -13.32 -5.34 -14.80
CA LEU A 40 -12.67 -4.54 -15.81
C LEU A 40 -11.34 -5.23 -16.12
N VAL A 41 -11.25 -5.83 -17.30
CA VAL A 41 -10.16 -6.76 -17.62
C VAL A 41 -9.13 -6.10 -18.52
N PHE A 42 -7.86 -6.17 -18.12
CA PHE A 42 -6.73 -5.85 -18.99
C PHE A 42 -6.37 -7.06 -19.85
N TRP A 43 -6.79 -7.05 -21.11
CA TRP A 43 -6.45 -8.07 -22.11
C TRP A 43 -5.16 -7.72 -22.84
N ASP A 44 -4.36 -8.73 -23.19
CA ASP A 44 -3.17 -8.53 -24.02
C ASP A 44 -3.58 -8.35 -25.50
N PRO A 45 -3.40 -7.17 -26.10
CA PRO A 45 -3.76 -6.96 -27.50
C PRO A 45 -2.92 -7.80 -28.48
N LYS A 46 -1.78 -8.31 -28.04
CA LYS A 46 -0.87 -9.14 -28.85
C LYS A 46 -1.13 -10.64 -28.70
N ALA A 47 -1.92 -11.05 -27.69
CA ALA A 47 -2.21 -12.44 -27.39
C ALA A 47 -3.69 -12.63 -27.03
N PRO A 48 -4.57 -12.82 -28.03
CA PRO A 48 -6.01 -12.98 -27.80
C PRO A 48 -6.31 -14.06 -26.76
N GLY A 49 -7.20 -13.74 -25.82
CA GLY A 49 -7.59 -14.63 -24.71
C GLY A 49 -6.61 -14.63 -23.52
N ARG A 50 -5.47 -13.94 -23.60
CA ARG A 50 -4.57 -13.76 -22.45
C ARG A 50 -4.81 -12.42 -21.76
N LYS A 51 -4.70 -12.43 -20.43
CA LYS A 51 -4.67 -11.23 -19.61
C LYS A 51 -3.30 -10.58 -19.78
N LEU A 52 -3.26 -9.25 -19.72
CA LEU A 52 -2.02 -8.51 -19.88
C LEU A 52 -1.16 -8.65 -18.62
N ASP A 53 0.00 -9.27 -18.82
CA ASP A 53 1.05 -9.37 -17.81
C ASP A 53 1.93 -8.11 -17.79
N ALA A 54 2.73 -7.98 -16.74
CA ALA A 54 3.83 -7.02 -16.64
C ALA A 54 3.43 -5.55 -16.76
N ILE A 55 2.20 -5.21 -16.37
CA ILE A 55 1.78 -3.81 -16.25
C ILE A 55 2.66 -3.15 -15.19
N ASP A 56 3.52 -2.23 -15.59
CA ASP A 56 4.39 -1.50 -14.67
C ASP A 56 3.72 -0.23 -14.11
N THR A 57 4.35 0.40 -13.12
CA THR A 57 3.82 1.63 -12.51
C THR A 57 3.75 2.83 -13.47
N ASP A 58 4.54 2.86 -14.55
CA ASP A 58 4.47 3.91 -15.57
C ASP A 58 3.20 3.75 -16.43
N GLN A 59 2.80 2.51 -16.69
CA GLN A 59 1.55 2.20 -17.39
C GLN A 59 0.32 2.46 -16.51
N ILE A 60 0.43 2.31 -15.18
CA ILE A 60 -0.63 2.68 -14.24
C ILE A 60 -0.73 4.20 -14.12
N THR A 61 0.40 4.88 -13.85
CA THR A 61 0.43 6.34 -13.72
C THR A 61 1.71 6.88 -14.36
N PRO A 62 1.61 7.54 -15.53
CA PRO A 62 2.77 8.09 -16.21
C PRO A 62 3.55 9.06 -15.32
N ALA A 63 4.87 9.14 -15.51
CA ALA A 63 5.73 9.99 -14.67
C ALA A 63 5.31 11.48 -14.69
N ALA A 64 4.85 11.99 -15.83
CA ALA A 64 4.35 13.35 -15.97
C ALA A 64 3.07 13.62 -15.15
N ASP A 65 2.33 12.56 -14.83
CA ASP A 65 1.14 12.59 -13.99
C ASP A 65 1.45 12.21 -12.54
N CYS A 66 2.71 12.07 -12.15
CA CYS A 66 3.11 11.79 -10.76
C CYS A 66 3.50 13.07 -10.01
N VAL A 67 3.66 14.19 -10.71
CA VAL A 67 4.07 15.46 -10.13
C VAL A 67 2.83 16.29 -9.78
N SER A 68 2.83 16.90 -8.60
CA SER A 68 1.84 17.89 -8.20
C SER A 68 2.52 19.21 -7.85
N GLU A 69 1.88 20.31 -8.24
CA GLU A 69 2.33 21.67 -7.93
C GLU A 69 1.82 22.16 -6.57
N SER A 70 0.84 21.47 -5.97
CA SER A 70 0.25 21.80 -4.67
C SER A 70 -0.12 20.56 -3.86
N LEU A 71 -0.17 20.71 -2.53
CA LEU A 71 -0.72 19.71 -1.63
C LEU A 71 -2.25 19.61 -1.72
N ASP A 72 -2.93 20.66 -2.19
CA ASP A 72 -4.40 20.73 -2.24
C ASP A 72 -5.00 19.99 -3.45
N THR A 73 -4.21 19.83 -4.52
CA THR A 73 -4.64 19.18 -5.78
C THR A 73 -3.80 17.94 -6.11
N LEU A 74 -3.21 17.30 -5.07
CA LEU A 74 -2.33 16.14 -5.22
C LEU A 74 -2.95 15.03 -6.06
N ASP A 75 -4.23 14.75 -5.85
CA ASP A 75 -4.89 13.60 -6.45
C ASP A 75 -5.37 13.84 -7.89
N GLU A 76 -5.57 15.09 -8.32
CA GLU A 76 -6.18 15.43 -9.61
C GLU A 76 -5.41 14.83 -10.79
N ARG A 77 -4.09 15.08 -10.83
CA ARG A 77 -3.19 14.59 -11.88
C ARG A 77 -3.12 13.06 -11.88
N TRP A 78 -3.05 12.46 -10.69
CA TRP A 78 -2.81 11.02 -10.54
C TRP A 78 -4.04 10.20 -10.93
N LYS A 79 -5.23 10.70 -10.56
CA LYS A 79 -6.52 10.16 -11.02
C LYS A 79 -6.66 10.31 -12.53
N ALA A 80 -6.32 11.47 -13.09
CA ALA A 80 -6.35 11.71 -14.54
C ALA A 80 -5.30 10.91 -15.34
N GLY A 81 -4.20 10.51 -14.69
CA GLY A 81 -3.14 9.69 -15.29
C GLY A 81 -3.42 8.20 -15.24
N SER A 82 -4.35 7.76 -14.39
CA SER A 82 -4.64 6.33 -14.14
C SER A 82 -4.99 5.60 -15.43
N PHE A 83 -4.09 4.72 -15.87
CA PHE A 83 -4.14 3.95 -17.12
C PHE A 83 -4.34 4.76 -18.39
N ARG A 84 -3.97 6.04 -18.42
CA ARG A 84 -4.23 6.95 -19.54
C ARG A 84 -3.94 6.37 -20.93
N TYR A 85 -2.82 5.67 -21.07
CA TYR A 85 -2.38 5.11 -22.36
C TYR A 85 -2.78 3.65 -22.55
N LEU A 86 -3.06 2.93 -21.46
CA LEU A 86 -3.36 1.49 -21.51
C LEU A 86 -4.86 1.21 -21.60
N MET A 87 -5.68 2.03 -20.94
CA MET A 87 -7.14 1.98 -20.97
C MET A 87 -7.68 3.42 -20.84
N PRO A 88 -7.74 4.19 -21.95
CA PRO A 88 -8.09 5.61 -21.92
C PRO A 88 -9.47 5.93 -21.31
N ASP A 89 -10.41 4.97 -21.32
CA ASP A 89 -11.74 5.11 -20.74
C ASP A 89 -11.84 4.59 -19.29
N PHE A 90 -10.73 4.17 -18.67
CA PHE A 90 -10.68 3.54 -17.34
C PHE A 90 -11.55 4.27 -16.29
N ARG A 91 -11.37 5.58 -16.12
CA ARG A 91 -12.14 6.37 -15.14
C ARG A 91 -13.65 6.31 -15.41
N ALA A 92 -14.06 6.42 -16.67
CA ALA A 92 -15.47 6.33 -17.05
C ALA A 92 -16.03 4.92 -16.83
N ARG A 93 -15.24 3.87 -17.08
CA ARG A 93 -15.62 2.47 -16.80
C ARG A 93 -15.84 2.23 -15.30
N VAL A 94 -14.89 2.70 -14.47
CA VAL A 94 -15.00 2.60 -13.01
C VAL A 94 -16.25 3.32 -12.50
N HIS A 95 -16.52 4.54 -12.99
CA HIS A 95 -17.72 5.31 -12.61
C HIS A 95 -19.04 4.64 -13.01
N ARG A 96 -19.03 3.70 -13.97
CA ARG A 96 -20.20 2.86 -14.30
C ARG A 96 -20.34 1.61 -13.41
N GLY A 97 -19.44 1.39 -12.45
CA GLY A 97 -19.45 0.24 -11.54
C GLY A 97 -18.55 -0.93 -11.95
N GLU A 98 -17.64 -0.72 -12.90
CA GLU A 98 -16.64 -1.72 -13.30
C GLU A 98 -15.40 -1.58 -12.39
N THR A 99 -15.55 -2.03 -11.15
CA THR A 99 -14.62 -1.73 -10.04
C THR A 99 -13.68 -2.88 -9.67
N PHE A 100 -13.79 -4.03 -10.33
CA PHE A 100 -12.87 -5.16 -10.15
C PHE A 100 -11.83 -5.12 -11.26
N LEU A 101 -10.71 -4.45 -11.00
CA LEU A 101 -9.60 -4.39 -11.94
C LEU A 101 -8.93 -5.76 -12.00
N VAL A 102 -8.92 -6.40 -13.17
CA VAL A 102 -8.31 -7.71 -13.37
C VAL A 102 -7.11 -7.61 -14.32
N ALA A 103 -5.93 -8.00 -13.84
CA ALA A 103 -4.70 -8.02 -14.62
C ALA A 103 -3.96 -9.36 -14.50
N GLY A 104 -3.02 -9.62 -15.41
CA GLY A 104 -2.21 -10.83 -15.43
C GLY A 104 -1.13 -10.88 -14.34
N ASP A 105 -0.10 -11.66 -14.61
CA ASP A 105 1.07 -11.81 -13.75
C ASP A 105 1.93 -10.55 -13.76
N ARG A 106 2.70 -10.33 -12.70
CA ARG A 106 3.64 -9.20 -12.56
C ARG A 106 2.97 -7.84 -12.70
N PHE A 107 1.77 -7.71 -12.15
CA PHE A 107 1.07 -6.43 -12.07
C PHE A 107 1.77 -5.46 -11.11
N ALA A 108 1.82 -4.19 -11.51
CA ALA A 108 2.39 -3.06 -10.78
C ALA A 108 3.86 -3.24 -10.37
N ILE A 109 4.67 -3.83 -11.24
CA ILE A 109 6.13 -3.88 -11.07
C ILE A 109 6.77 -2.51 -11.34
N GLY A 110 8.01 -2.33 -10.89
CA GLY A 110 8.81 -1.15 -11.19
C GLY A 110 8.90 -0.16 -10.03
N SER A 111 8.87 1.13 -10.34
CA SER A 111 9.24 2.21 -9.42
C SER A 111 8.27 2.40 -8.26
N SER A 112 8.76 2.94 -7.14
CA SER A 112 7.93 3.26 -5.96
C SER A 112 7.08 4.51 -6.20
N ARG A 113 5.90 4.33 -6.81
CA ARG A 113 4.91 5.40 -7.03
C ARG A 113 3.69 5.18 -6.16
N GLU A 114 3.63 5.88 -5.03
CA GLU A 114 2.44 5.87 -4.15
C GLU A 114 1.21 6.48 -4.86
N MET A 115 1.45 7.32 -5.86
CA MET A 115 0.47 7.93 -6.74
C MET A 115 -0.33 6.90 -7.56
N SER A 116 0.27 5.75 -7.88
CA SER A 116 -0.42 4.70 -8.62
C SER A 116 -1.58 4.09 -7.83
N PRO A 117 -1.38 3.46 -6.66
CA PRO A 117 -2.51 2.98 -5.87
C PRO A 117 -3.42 4.11 -5.38
N ALA A 118 -2.88 5.30 -5.07
CA ALA A 118 -3.69 6.46 -4.66
C ALA A 118 -4.64 6.93 -5.78
N GLY A 119 -4.16 7.04 -7.02
CA GLY A 119 -4.96 7.43 -8.18
C GLY A 119 -6.05 6.41 -8.51
N LEU A 120 -5.72 5.12 -8.47
CA LEU A 120 -6.71 4.05 -8.67
C LEU A 120 -7.82 4.09 -7.62
N LYS A 121 -7.46 4.24 -6.35
CA LYS A 121 -8.42 4.39 -5.25
C LYS A 121 -9.27 5.66 -5.43
N GLY A 122 -8.64 6.79 -5.68
CA GLY A 122 -9.31 8.09 -5.83
C GLY A 122 -10.31 8.11 -6.99
N VAL A 123 -10.00 7.45 -8.12
CA VAL A 123 -10.93 7.33 -9.26
C VAL A 123 -12.25 6.66 -8.85
N ALA A 124 -12.22 5.63 -8.01
CA ALA A 124 -13.43 4.97 -7.54
C ALA A 124 -14.17 5.81 -6.48
N GLU A 125 -13.43 6.41 -5.53
CA GLU A 125 -14.01 7.22 -4.46
C GLU A 125 -14.77 8.45 -4.97
N GLU A 126 -14.35 9.04 -6.09
CA GLU A 126 -15.07 10.14 -6.75
C GLU A 126 -16.51 9.78 -7.14
N ALA A 127 -16.77 8.50 -7.42
CA ALA A 127 -18.10 7.99 -7.73
C ALA A 127 -18.79 7.34 -6.52
N GLY A 128 -18.19 7.45 -5.32
CA GLY A 128 -18.68 6.77 -4.12
C GLY A 128 -18.55 5.25 -4.19
N LEU A 129 -17.57 4.74 -4.97
CA LEU A 129 -17.31 3.33 -5.19
C LEU A 129 -15.99 2.90 -4.56
N GLU A 130 -15.83 1.59 -4.40
CA GLU A 130 -14.58 0.96 -3.94
C GLU A 130 -13.96 0.12 -5.06
N LEU A 131 -12.65 0.24 -5.27
CA LEU A 131 -11.90 -0.53 -6.26
C LEU A 131 -11.25 -1.76 -5.62
N VAL A 132 -11.33 -2.90 -6.30
CA VAL A 132 -10.60 -4.12 -5.95
C VAL A 132 -9.67 -4.48 -7.10
N VAL A 133 -8.37 -4.57 -6.82
CA VAL A 133 -7.36 -5.06 -7.77
C VAL A 133 -7.20 -6.56 -7.61
N VAL A 134 -7.45 -7.31 -8.67
CA VAL A 134 -7.26 -8.76 -8.77
C VAL A 134 -6.15 -9.03 -9.78
N CYS A 135 -5.08 -9.71 -9.37
CA CYS A 135 -3.95 -10.00 -10.26
C CYS A 135 -3.47 -11.43 -10.17
N GLY A 136 -2.66 -11.81 -11.18
CA GLY A 136 -1.96 -13.08 -11.22
C GLY A 136 -0.75 -13.11 -10.29
N ASN A 137 0.22 -13.96 -10.60
CA ASN A 137 1.40 -14.17 -9.77
C ASN A 137 2.31 -12.94 -9.69
N ASN A 138 3.06 -12.82 -8.60
CA ASN A 138 4.19 -11.89 -8.45
C ASN A 138 3.81 -10.40 -8.62
N MET A 139 2.73 -9.95 -7.96
CA MET A 139 2.44 -8.51 -7.84
C MET A 139 3.66 -7.75 -7.30
N GLY A 140 3.90 -6.53 -7.79
CA GLY A 140 4.97 -5.69 -7.26
C GLY A 140 4.81 -5.40 -5.77
N ASP A 141 5.79 -5.83 -4.96
CA ASP A 141 5.74 -5.75 -3.49
C ASP A 141 5.56 -4.31 -2.98
N ILE A 142 6.17 -3.33 -3.66
CA ILE A 142 6.07 -1.91 -3.29
C ILE A 142 4.64 -1.41 -3.52
N PHE A 143 4.05 -1.71 -4.68
CA PHE A 143 2.66 -1.35 -4.96
C PHE A 143 1.71 -2.03 -3.97
N ARG A 144 1.89 -3.32 -3.71
CA ARG A 144 1.11 -4.09 -2.74
C ARG A 144 1.12 -3.45 -1.36
N ARG A 145 2.30 -3.11 -0.84
CA ARG A 145 2.47 -2.40 0.44
C ARG A 145 1.76 -1.04 0.42
N ASN A 146 1.97 -0.25 -0.63
CA ASN A 146 1.39 1.08 -0.74
C ASN A 146 -0.14 1.02 -0.85
N ALA A 147 -0.69 0.03 -1.55
CA ALA A 147 -2.13 -0.20 -1.63
C ALA A 147 -2.73 -0.47 -0.25
N PHE A 148 -2.16 -1.39 0.54
CA PHE A 148 -2.63 -1.64 1.91
C PHE A 148 -2.50 -0.41 2.81
N ASN A 149 -1.39 0.34 2.69
CA ASN A 149 -1.19 1.58 3.43
C ASN A 149 -2.29 2.62 3.14
N LEU A 150 -2.81 2.65 1.92
CA LEU A 150 -3.83 3.60 1.46
C LEU A 150 -5.26 3.05 1.58
N GLY A 151 -5.43 1.80 1.98
CA GLY A 151 -6.73 1.13 2.04
C GLY A 151 -7.28 0.67 0.69
N LEU A 152 -6.45 0.58 -0.35
CA LEU A 152 -6.83 -0.04 -1.62
C LEU A 152 -6.80 -1.57 -1.50
N HIS A 153 -7.89 -2.24 -1.88
CA HIS A 153 -7.95 -3.69 -1.85
C HIS A 153 -7.15 -4.31 -3.00
N VAL A 154 -6.18 -5.16 -2.63
CA VAL A 154 -5.39 -5.97 -3.57
C VAL A 154 -5.51 -7.47 -3.25
N VAL A 155 -5.71 -8.24 -4.31
CA VAL A 155 -6.04 -9.67 -4.27
C VAL A 155 -5.19 -10.39 -5.31
N GLN A 156 -4.23 -11.19 -4.86
CA GLN A 156 -3.47 -12.07 -5.75
C GLN A 156 -4.19 -13.42 -5.84
N SER A 157 -4.74 -13.73 -7.01
CA SER A 157 -5.46 -14.99 -7.27
C SER A 157 -5.34 -15.35 -8.77
N PRO A 158 -4.34 -16.19 -9.12
CA PRO A 158 -4.16 -16.64 -10.50
C PRO A 158 -5.39 -17.36 -11.07
N GLU A 159 -6.10 -18.12 -10.24
CA GLU A 159 -7.32 -18.83 -10.63
C GLU A 159 -8.45 -17.84 -10.99
N ALA A 160 -8.67 -16.81 -10.16
CA ALA A 160 -9.68 -15.81 -10.46
C ALA A 160 -9.38 -15.02 -11.74
N VAL A 161 -8.09 -14.70 -11.98
CA VAL A 161 -7.64 -14.01 -13.19
C VAL A 161 -7.84 -14.86 -14.44
N ALA A 162 -7.55 -16.16 -14.36
CA ALA A 162 -7.74 -17.09 -15.47
C ALA A 162 -9.22 -17.19 -15.88
N ASP A 163 -10.12 -17.24 -14.90
CA ASP A 163 -11.57 -17.39 -15.13
C ASP A 163 -12.28 -16.10 -15.53
N ALA A 164 -11.82 -14.93 -15.05
CA ALA A 164 -12.51 -13.66 -15.21
C ALA A 164 -12.71 -13.26 -16.69
N GLN A 165 -13.92 -12.83 -17.02
CA GLN A 165 -14.22 -12.13 -18.27
C GLN A 165 -14.66 -10.70 -17.98
N ASP A 166 -14.53 -9.83 -18.98
CA ASP A 166 -14.94 -8.44 -18.86
C ASP A 166 -16.46 -8.36 -18.57
N GLY A 167 -16.83 -7.54 -17.60
CA GLY A 167 -18.22 -7.40 -17.15
C GLY A 167 -18.74 -8.48 -16.19
N ASP A 168 -17.99 -9.56 -15.91
CA ASP A 168 -18.37 -10.57 -14.92
C ASP A 168 -18.66 -9.89 -13.56
N ALA A 169 -19.72 -10.30 -12.88
CA ALA A 169 -20.06 -9.80 -11.55
C ALA A 169 -19.15 -10.47 -10.50
N PHE A 170 -18.52 -9.65 -9.67
CA PHE A 170 -17.67 -10.08 -8.59
C PHE A 170 -18.15 -9.56 -7.24
N SER A 171 -17.87 -10.35 -6.19
CA SER A 171 -17.90 -9.88 -4.82
C SER A 171 -16.61 -10.20 -4.09
N PHE A 172 -16.22 -9.30 -3.18
CA PHE A 172 -15.07 -9.46 -2.31
C PHE A 172 -15.50 -9.21 -0.87
N ASP A 173 -15.13 -10.11 0.03
CA ASP A 173 -15.32 -9.96 1.47
C ASP A 173 -14.03 -9.39 2.08
N PRO A 174 -14.02 -8.12 2.52
CA PRO A 174 -12.81 -7.54 3.12
C PRO A 174 -12.42 -8.22 4.45
N ALA A 175 -13.36 -8.80 5.20
CA ALA A 175 -13.09 -9.42 6.48
C ALA A 175 -12.39 -10.78 6.31
N THR A 176 -12.91 -11.63 5.40
CA THR A 176 -12.36 -12.97 5.13
C THR A 176 -11.34 -12.99 3.99
N ARG A 177 -11.29 -11.93 3.18
CA ARG A 177 -10.59 -11.83 1.89
C ARG A 177 -11.12 -12.80 0.81
N ARG A 178 -12.24 -13.48 1.02
CA ARG A 178 -12.79 -14.39 0.01
C ARG A 178 -13.25 -13.60 -1.21
N LEU A 179 -12.86 -14.05 -2.40
CA LEU A 179 -13.27 -13.48 -3.68
C LEU A 179 -14.27 -14.42 -4.36
N ALA A 180 -15.31 -13.90 -4.98
CA ALA A 180 -16.26 -14.69 -5.76
C ALA A 180 -16.49 -14.05 -7.14
N ASN A 181 -16.47 -14.87 -8.18
CA ASN A 181 -17.03 -14.51 -9.48
C ASN A 181 -18.46 -15.08 -9.53
N GLU A 182 -19.42 -14.20 -9.29
CA GLU A 182 -20.84 -14.55 -9.17
C GLU A 182 -21.42 -14.99 -10.53
N THR A 183 -20.97 -14.38 -11.63
CA THR A 183 -21.37 -14.77 -12.99
C THR A 183 -20.96 -16.21 -13.32
N ARG A 184 -19.80 -16.65 -12.82
CA ARG A 184 -19.26 -17.99 -13.06
C ARG A 184 -19.66 -19.00 -11.97
N GLY A 185 -20.29 -18.56 -10.88
CA GLY A 185 -20.60 -19.40 -9.73
C GLY A 185 -19.35 -19.98 -9.04
N LYS A 186 -18.23 -19.25 -9.06
CA LYS A 186 -16.93 -19.69 -8.53
C LYS A 186 -16.45 -18.80 -7.40
N THR A 187 -15.75 -19.40 -6.45
CA THR A 187 -15.13 -18.74 -5.29
C THR A 187 -13.65 -19.07 -5.23
N TYR A 188 -12.85 -18.12 -4.78
CA TYR A 188 -11.39 -18.23 -4.76
C TYR A 188 -10.85 -17.80 -3.41
N GLU A 189 -9.83 -18.52 -2.95
CA GLU A 189 -9.04 -18.17 -1.78
C GLU A 189 -7.76 -17.46 -2.24
N PRO A 190 -7.60 -16.15 -2.00
CA PRO A 190 -6.40 -15.44 -2.43
C PRO A 190 -5.15 -15.90 -1.69
N VAL A 191 -3.99 -15.56 -2.26
CA VAL A 191 -2.71 -15.73 -1.56
C VAL A 191 -2.78 -15.07 -0.17
N PRO A 192 -2.38 -15.79 0.90
CA PRO A 192 -2.49 -15.28 2.26
C PRO A 192 -1.60 -14.05 2.48
N LEU A 193 -2.07 -13.16 3.35
CA LEU A 193 -1.29 -12.02 3.81
C LEU A 193 -0.41 -12.43 4.99
N THR A 194 0.74 -11.79 5.10
CA THR A 194 1.53 -11.85 6.33
C THR A 194 0.75 -11.20 7.50
N PRO A 195 1.06 -11.56 8.76
CA PRO A 195 0.40 -10.94 9.91
C PRO A 195 0.50 -9.40 9.91
N LYS A 196 1.62 -8.85 9.43
CA LYS A 196 1.82 -7.40 9.39
C LYS A 196 1.00 -6.71 8.31
N GLU A 197 0.87 -7.32 7.13
CA GLU A 197 -0.01 -6.80 6.09
C GLU A 197 -1.48 -6.82 6.55
N GLU A 198 -1.90 -7.89 7.24
CA GLU A 198 -3.24 -7.98 7.81
C GLU A 198 -3.48 -6.93 8.90
N GLU A 199 -2.49 -6.67 9.76
CA GLU A 199 -2.53 -5.59 10.75
C GLU A 199 -2.72 -4.22 10.09
N ILE A 200 -1.94 -3.89 9.05
CA ILE A 200 -2.02 -2.60 8.35
C ILE A 200 -3.38 -2.45 7.66
N ARG A 201 -3.81 -3.50 6.96
CA ARG A 201 -5.07 -3.53 6.22
C ARG A 201 -6.27 -3.31 7.15
N ARG A 202 -6.33 -4.01 8.29
CA ARG A 202 -7.43 -3.87 9.27
C ARG A 202 -7.28 -2.62 10.14
N GLY A 203 -6.06 -2.12 10.28
CA GLY A 203 -5.72 -1.02 11.18
C GLY A 203 -6.01 0.37 10.64
N GLY A 204 -6.73 0.51 9.52
CA GLY A 204 -7.03 1.80 8.89
C GLY A 204 -5.86 2.38 8.07
N GLY A 205 -4.92 1.53 7.63
CA GLY A 205 -3.80 1.93 6.80
C GLY A 205 -2.72 2.73 7.56
N ILE A 206 -1.87 3.42 6.80
CA ILE A 206 -0.65 4.04 7.32
C ILE A 206 -0.92 5.23 8.24
N PHE A 207 -2.02 5.96 8.04
CA PHE A 207 -2.34 7.13 8.87
C PHE A 207 -2.69 6.72 10.29
N ALA A 208 -3.55 5.71 10.46
CA ALA A 208 -3.94 5.21 11.77
C ALA A 208 -2.77 4.55 12.50
N VAL A 209 -1.97 3.74 11.78
CA VAL A 209 -0.71 3.19 12.32
C VAL A 209 0.25 4.31 12.74
N GLY A 210 0.45 5.30 11.87
CA GLY A 210 1.33 6.44 12.12
C GLY A 210 0.90 7.23 13.35
N ARG A 211 -0.39 7.59 13.47
CA ARG A 211 -0.94 8.33 14.62
C ARG A 211 -0.76 7.59 15.93
N ARG A 212 -0.87 6.26 15.92
CA ARG A 212 -0.63 5.42 17.10
C ARG A 212 0.85 5.41 17.52
N GLU A 213 1.76 5.30 16.56
CA GLU A 213 3.20 5.16 16.82
C GLU A 213 3.92 6.53 17.00
N PHE A 214 3.33 7.63 16.53
CA PHE A 214 4.00 8.94 16.43
C PHE A 214 4.55 9.45 17.76
N ARG A 215 3.75 9.47 18.83
CA ARG A 215 4.23 9.96 20.13
C ARG A 215 5.45 9.17 20.63
N ARG A 216 5.36 7.84 20.56
CA ARG A 216 6.45 6.93 20.95
C ARG A 216 7.71 7.16 20.10
N SER A 217 7.56 7.42 18.79
CA SER A 217 8.71 7.64 17.91
C SER A 217 9.46 8.94 18.24
N VAL A 218 8.77 9.95 18.79
CA VAL A 218 9.37 11.21 19.26
C VAL A 218 9.97 11.07 20.67
N GLU A 219 9.36 10.26 21.53
CA GLU A 219 9.84 10.00 22.90
C GLU A 219 11.08 9.10 22.94
N ALA A 220 11.18 8.14 22.02
CA ALA A 220 12.26 7.18 21.99
C ALA A 220 13.61 7.83 21.63
N THR A 221 14.66 7.42 22.36
CA THR A 221 16.04 7.69 21.97
C THR A 221 16.53 6.55 21.09
N PRO A 222 16.94 6.82 19.84
CA PRO A 222 17.52 5.80 18.97
C PRO A 222 18.80 5.23 19.56
N VAL A 223 18.94 3.91 19.54
CA VAL A 223 20.14 3.21 20.01
C VAL A 223 20.51 2.16 18.98
N LEU A 224 21.72 2.27 18.44
CA LEU A 224 22.31 1.25 17.58
C LEU A 224 23.23 0.36 18.41
N ARG A 225 23.05 -0.95 18.34
CA ARG A 225 23.91 -1.93 19.02
C ARG A 225 24.37 -2.93 17.99
N TRP A 226 25.66 -3.03 17.70
CA TRP A 226 26.12 -4.07 16.78
C TRP A 226 26.21 -5.43 17.49
N PRO A 227 25.95 -6.55 16.79
CA PRO A 227 26.08 -7.87 17.38
C PRO A 227 27.53 -8.11 17.82
N ASP A 228 27.69 -8.87 18.91
CA ASP A 228 29.01 -9.39 19.28
C ASP A 228 29.57 -10.35 18.21
N ALA A 229 30.85 -10.68 18.31
CA ALA A 229 31.54 -11.48 17.30
C ALA A 229 30.90 -12.86 17.08
N ASP A 230 30.39 -13.49 18.14
CA ASP A 230 29.78 -14.82 18.05
C ASP A 230 28.41 -14.75 17.37
N THR A 231 27.63 -13.73 17.67
CA THR A 231 26.33 -13.47 17.03
C THR A 231 26.52 -13.06 15.58
N ALA A 232 27.46 -12.15 15.29
CA ALA A 232 27.74 -11.67 13.94
C ALA A 232 28.12 -12.80 12.98
N ARG A 233 28.91 -13.80 13.43
CA ARG A 233 29.30 -14.97 12.62
C ARG A 233 28.12 -15.82 12.14
N ARG A 234 26.95 -15.71 12.78
CA ARG A 234 25.73 -16.45 12.42
C ARG A 234 24.78 -15.64 11.54
N LEU A 235 25.11 -14.38 11.24
CA LEU A 235 24.26 -13.45 10.52
C LEU A 235 24.95 -13.00 9.23
N THR A 236 24.19 -12.90 8.15
CA THR A 236 24.61 -12.18 6.95
C THR A 236 24.85 -10.69 7.26
N THR A 237 25.59 -9.98 6.42
CA THR A 237 25.81 -8.53 6.59
C THR A 237 24.48 -7.76 6.69
N THR A 238 23.49 -8.11 5.87
CA THR A 238 22.16 -7.50 5.93
C THR A 238 21.47 -7.75 7.27
N GLU A 239 21.52 -8.98 7.76
CA GLU A 239 20.96 -9.32 9.06
C GLU A 239 21.69 -8.62 10.20
N GLN A 240 23.01 -8.45 10.14
CA GLN A 240 23.77 -7.68 11.13
C GLN A 240 23.34 -6.20 11.15
N ILE A 241 23.11 -5.59 9.98
CA ILE A 241 22.59 -4.22 9.89
C ILE A 241 21.20 -4.16 10.54
N VAL A 242 20.27 -5.03 10.14
CA VAL A 242 18.91 -5.05 10.70
C VAL A 242 18.94 -5.32 12.21
N TRP A 243 19.77 -6.27 12.66
CA TRP A 243 20.01 -6.60 14.07
C TRP A 243 20.42 -5.36 14.85
N ALA A 244 21.33 -4.56 14.27
CA ALA A 244 21.85 -3.40 14.94
C ALA A 244 20.86 -2.24 15.07
N HIS A 245 19.86 -2.20 14.19
CA HIS A 245 18.89 -1.12 14.12
C HIS A 245 17.57 -1.44 14.84
N ARG A 246 17.40 -2.64 15.40
CA ARG A 246 16.11 -2.99 16.02
C ARG A 246 15.75 -2.06 17.17
N VAL A 247 14.49 -1.64 17.16
CA VAL A 247 13.88 -0.89 18.27
C VAL A 247 13.66 -1.79 19.49
N ASP A 248 13.35 -3.06 19.25
CA ASP A 248 13.22 -4.08 20.30
C ASP A 248 14.52 -4.90 20.38
N PRO A 249 15.30 -4.78 21.48
CA PRO A 249 16.57 -5.48 21.61
C PRO A 249 16.41 -7.01 21.71
N GLU A 250 15.24 -7.48 22.14
CA GLU A 250 14.95 -8.91 22.31
C GLU A 250 14.38 -9.55 21.03
N ALA A 251 14.09 -8.74 20.00
CA ALA A 251 13.49 -9.24 18.78
C ALA A 251 14.48 -10.06 17.92
N GLU A 252 14.06 -11.29 17.58
CA GLU A 252 14.81 -12.20 16.75
C GLU A 252 14.92 -11.69 15.31
N VAL A 253 16.15 -11.64 14.75
CA VAL A 253 16.37 -11.38 13.31
C VAL A 253 16.49 -12.69 12.59
N ARG A 254 15.51 -12.95 11.72
CA ARG A 254 15.49 -14.07 10.78
C ARG A 254 14.56 -13.77 9.61
N PRO A 255 14.70 -14.46 8.46
CA PRO A 255 13.76 -14.36 7.36
C PRO A 255 12.30 -14.58 7.81
N GLY A 256 11.40 -13.72 7.31
CA GLY A 256 9.97 -13.74 7.65
C GLY A 256 9.59 -13.09 8.98
N ALA A 257 10.55 -12.66 9.80
CA ALA A 257 10.25 -11.91 11.03
C ALA A 257 9.78 -10.48 10.71
N THR A 258 8.84 -9.97 11.49
CA THR A 258 8.44 -8.55 11.45
C THR A 258 9.20 -7.78 12.51
N LEU A 259 9.96 -6.77 12.09
CA LEU A 259 10.83 -5.98 12.96
C LEU A 259 10.53 -4.50 12.82
N ARG A 260 10.70 -3.79 13.94
CA ARG A 260 10.81 -2.33 13.93
C ARG A 260 12.27 -1.97 13.99
N VAL A 261 12.70 -1.10 13.09
CA VAL A 261 14.10 -0.64 13.02
C VAL A 261 14.16 0.88 13.04
N TYR A 262 15.21 1.44 13.62
CA TYR A 262 15.60 2.82 13.42
C TYR A 262 16.13 2.99 11.99
N ALA A 263 15.77 4.09 11.34
CA ALA A 263 16.30 4.46 10.02
C ALA A 263 17.33 5.59 10.18
N ASP A 264 18.54 5.41 9.62
CA ASP A 264 19.57 6.45 9.64
C ASP A 264 19.29 7.60 8.68
N LEU A 265 18.67 7.29 7.54
CA LEU A 265 18.46 8.20 6.44
C LEU A 265 17.10 7.95 5.79
N LEU A 266 16.34 9.02 5.59
CA LEU A 266 15.07 9.02 4.87
C LEU A 266 15.19 10.00 3.69
N PRO A 267 15.68 9.54 2.52
CA PRO A 267 15.76 10.39 1.34
C PRO A 267 14.36 10.56 0.75
N ALA A 268 14.09 11.76 0.22
CA ALA A 268 12.89 12.05 -0.55
C ALA A 268 13.30 12.78 -1.85
N SER A 269 12.58 12.52 -2.93
CA SER A 269 12.74 13.21 -4.21
C SER A 269 11.56 14.14 -4.47
N ASP A 270 11.72 15.17 -5.31
CA ASP A 270 10.64 16.10 -5.61
C ASP A 270 9.39 15.43 -6.21
N GLY A 271 9.56 14.26 -6.85
CA GLY A 271 8.43 13.46 -7.32
C GLY A 271 7.60 12.88 -6.18
N THR A 272 8.23 12.38 -5.11
CA THR A 272 7.54 11.63 -4.03
C THR A 272 7.34 12.45 -2.75
N ALA A 273 8.16 13.48 -2.54
CA ALA A 273 8.18 14.31 -1.35
C ALA A 273 6.83 14.98 -1.05
N PRO A 274 6.07 15.53 -2.03
CA PRO A 274 4.78 16.15 -1.73
C PRO A 274 3.81 15.18 -1.04
N PHE A 275 3.72 13.93 -1.50
CA PHE A 275 2.85 12.94 -0.89
C PHE A 275 3.37 12.46 0.47
N ALA A 276 4.69 12.31 0.62
CA ALA A 276 5.29 11.99 1.91
C ALA A 276 5.02 13.10 2.95
N ILE A 277 5.11 14.38 2.55
CA ILE A 277 4.79 15.54 3.38
C ILE A 277 3.31 15.54 3.75
N HIS A 278 2.42 15.32 2.78
CA HIS A 278 0.99 15.18 3.04
C HIS A 278 0.72 14.09 4.09
N THR A 279 1.30 12.91 3.90
CA THR A 279 1.17 11.77 4.80
C THR A 279 1.68 12.10 6.21
N PHE A 280 2.85 12.73 6.30
CA PHE A 280 3.41 13.17 7.57
C PHE A 280 2.51 14.18 8.29
N ASN A 281 1.92 15.13 7.55
CA ASN A 281 0.97 16.10 8.11
C ASN A 281 -0.31 15.42 8.62
N GLN A 282 -0.84 14.44 7.88
CA GLN A 282 -2.01 13.66 8.32
C GLN A 282 -1.76 12.85 9.59
N ILE A 283 -0.52 12.37 9.78
CA ILE A 283 -0.12 11.63 10.98
C ILE A 283 0.11 12.56 12.17
N THR A 284 0.79 13.69 11.95
CA THR A 284 1.23 14.59 13.02
C THR A 284 0.17 15.62 13.42
N GLY A 285 -0.92 15.76 12.65
CA GLY A 285 -1.99 16.73 12.91
C GLY A 285 -1.73 18.12 12.33
N GLY A 286 -0.79 18.26 11.39
CA GLY A 286 -0.67 19.39 10.47
C GLY A 286 -0.40 20.76 11.10
N ARG A 287 0.37 20.85 12.20
CA ARG A 287 0.88 22.13 12.74
C ARG A 287 2.40 22.22 12.62
#